data_AF-A0A673BUR0-F1
#
_entry.id   AF-A0A673BUR0-F1
#
_cell.length_a   1.000
_cell.length_b   1.000
_cell.length_c   1.000
_cell.angle_alpha   90.00
_cell.angle_beta   90.00
_cell.angle_gamma   90.00
#
_symmetry.space_group_name_H-M   'P 1'
#
loop_
_entity.id
_entity.type
_entity.pdbx_description
1 polymer ?
#
loop_
_entity_poly.entity_id
_entity_poly.type
_entity_poly.pdbx_seq_one_letter_code
_entity_poly.pdbx_strand_id
1 'polypeptide(L)'
;MAELLNAASDTNLAEESRQREHRAAVQIQSWFRGCKVRAYLSHLHTKAVIIQKIWRGFTARSRFRQMVKAAYFIMKMNFYEEMAVRIQRRWRGFFVRKYVHNFYARKSYLEGISMKNEEVRRELAELEELQKRERSCLQMVKQQRVKVFQAHRLHHLISTKQCPGVFNSPFRPAPHEMELLLRQVKYQAPTRLTPRDKTFLLGTPGPTAPSFPETRGSPWIKTTSPSCSSRLILPPIASKKPQVR
;
A
#
# COMPACT_ATOMS: atom_id res chain seq x y z
N MET A 1 4.37 111.90 -77.27
CA MET A 1 3.95 110.48 -77.46
C MET A 1 5.09 109.50 -77.27
N ALA A 2 6.26 109.67 -77.92
CA ALA A 2 7.42 108.78 -77.74
C ALA A 2 7.99 108.76 -76.30
N GLU A 3 8.05 109.90 -75.61
CA GLU A 3 8.54 109.98 -74.22
C GLU A 3 7.65 109.25 -73.20
N LEU A 4 6.32 109.28 -73.39
CA LEU A 4 5.38 108.57 -72.52
C LEU A 4 5.45 107.05 -72.71
N LEU A 5 5.75 106.57 -73.92
CA LEU A 5 5.95 105.15 -74.19
C LEU A 5 7.27 104.63 -73.61
N ASN A 6 8.35 105.42 -73.66
CA ASN A 6 9.62 105.07 -73.05
C ASN A 6 9.51 105.03 -71.51
N ALA A 7 8.86 106.01 -70.88
CA ALA A 7 8.63 106.00 -69.44
C ALA A 7 7.78 104.80 -68.98
N ALA A 8 6.76 104.42 -69.74
CA ALA A 8 5.96 103.23 -69.46
C ALA A 8 6.79 101.94 -69.60
N SER A 9 7.65 101.84 -70.62
CA SER A 9 8.58 100.72 -70.78
C SER A 9 9.56 100.60 -69.60
N ASP A 10 10.13 101.72 -69.16
CA ASP A 10 11.07 101.75 -68.03
C ASP A 10 10.38 101.35 -66.71
N THR A 11 9.12 101.76 -66.50
CA THR A 11 8.33 101.34 -65.32
C THR A 11 8.03 99.84 -65.33
N ASN A 12 7.76 99.25 -66.49
CA ASN A 12 7.54 97.81 -66.62
C ASN A 12 8.83 97.01 -66.36
N LEU A 13 9.98 97.48 -66.86
CA LEU A 13 11.28 96.88 -66.59
C LEU A 13 11.65 96.95 -65.10
N ALA A 14 11.30 98.06 -64.43
CA ALA A 14 11.48 98.22 -62.99
C ALA A 14 10.57 97.28 -62.17
N GLU A 15 9.30 97.12 -62.56
CA GLU A 15 8.39 96.16 -61.94
C GLU A 15 8.82 94.70 -62.15
N GLU A 16 9.27 94.32 -63.35
CA GLU A 16 9.81 92.98 -63.60
C GLU A 16 11.05 92.69 -62.75
N SER A 17 11.97 93.65 -62.65
CA SER A 17 13.17 93.53 -61.82
C SER A 17 12.80 93.37 -60.34
N ARG A 18 11.85 94.18 -59.84
CA ARG A 18 11.30 94.05 -58.47
C ARG A 18 10.69 92.68 -58.21
N GLN A 19 9.92 92.14 -59.16
CA GLN A 19 9.32 90.82 -59.00
C GLN A 19 10.37 89.70 -58.97
N ARG A 20 11.43 89.80 -59.79
CA ARG A 20 12.54 88.83 -59.80
C ARG A 20 13.30 88.86 -58.47
N GLU A 21 13.65 90.05 -57.98
CA GLU A 21 14.32 90.25 -56.69
C GLU A 21 13.47 89.73 -55.53
N HIS A 22 12.16 90.03 -55.54
CA HIS A 22 11.24 89.54 -54.52
C HIS A 22 11.17 88.02 -54.49
N ARG A 23 11.07 87.37 -55.66
CA ARG A 23 11.05 85.90 -55.76
C ARG A 23 12.36 85.29 -55.24
N ALA A 24 13.50 85.86 -55.61
CA ALA A 24 14.80 85.42 -55.11
C ALA A 24 14.91 85.56 -53.58
N ALA A 25 14.47 86.71 -53.03
CA ALA A 25 14.43 86.94 -51.60
C ALA A 25 13.53 85.94 -50.86
N VAL A 26 12.34 85.66 -51.39
CA VAL A 26 11.42 84.65 -50.82
C VAL A 26 12.03 83.25 -50.86
N GLN A 27 12.73 82.87 -51.94
CA GLN A 27 13.43 81.58 -52.03
C GLN A 27 14.53 81.46 -50.96
N ILE A 28 15.38 82.48 -50.82
CA ILE A 28 16.45 82.50 -49.81
C ILE A 28 15.86 82.44 -48.40
N GLN A 29 14.83 83.25 -48.12
CA GLN A 29 14.17 83.29 -46.81
C GLN A 29 13.50 81.96 -46.48
N SER A 30 12.76 81.36 -47.42
CA SER A 30 12.08 80.09 -47.22
C SER A 30 13.07 78.95 -46.98
N TRP A 31 14.17 78.90 -47.74
CA TRP A 31 15.25 77.95 -47.55
C TRP A 31 15.90 78.10 -46.17
N PHE A 32 16.26 79.32 -45.77
CA PHE A 32 16.86 79.59 -44.46
C PHE A 32 15.94 79.19 -43.30
N ARG A 33 14.64 79.56 -43.37
CA ARG A 33 13.63 79.14 -42.39
C ARG A 33 13.55 77.62 -42.30
N GLY A 34 13.55 76.92 -43.44
CA GLY A 34 13.58 75.46 -43.50
C GLY A 34 14.85 74.87 -42.86
N CYS A 35 16.02 75.43 -43.13
CA CYS A 35 17.29 75.02 -42.51
C CYS A 35 17.25 75.16 -40.99
N LYS A 36 16.73 76.28 -40.47
CA LYS A 36 16.58 76.50 -39.02
C LYS A 36 15.64 75.49 -38.38
N VAL A 37 14.48 75.22 -38.99
CA VAL A 37 13.52 74.23 -38.47
C VAL A 37 14.10 72.82 -38.48
N ARG A 38 14.76 72.40 -39.58
CA ARG A 38 15.38 71.08 -39.67
C ARG A 38 16.48 70.89 -38.62
N ALA A 39 17.33 71.90 -38.43
CA ALA A 39 18.37 71.86 -37.38
C ALA A 39 17.76 71.70 -35.98
N TYR A 40 16.69 72.43 -35.69
CA TYR A 40 15.97 72.32 -34.42
C TYR A 40 15.32 70.95 -34.23
N LEU A 41 14.66 70.40 -35.25
CA LEU A 41 14.08 69.06 -35.21
C LEU A 41 15.14 67.97 -34.99
N SER A 42 16.28 68.05 -35.69
CA SER A 42 17.41 67.14 -35.48
C SER A 42 17.96 67.21 -34.05
N HIS A 43 18.01 68.42 -33.47
CA HIS A 43 18.38 68.59 -32.08
C HIS A 43 17.38 67.91 -31.14
N LEU A 44 16.08 68.15 -31.33
CA LEU A 44 15.02 67.51 -30.53
C LEU A 44 15.05 65.97 -30.66
N HIS A 45 15.22 65.44 -31.86
CA HIS A 45 15.37 64.00 -32.07
C HIS A 45 16.56 63.43 -31.32
N THR A 46 17.72 64.11 -31.37
CA THR A 46 18.90 63.70 -30.61
C THR A 46 18.59 63.64 -29.11
N LYS A 47 17.92 64.65 -28.56
CA LYS A 47 17.51 64.65 -27.14
C LYS A 47 16.53 63.52 -26.83
N ALA A 48 15.53 63.29 -27.68
CA ALA A 48 14.57 62.21 -27.52
C ALA A 48 15.27 60.83 -27.51
N VAL A 49 16.21 60.60 -28.43
CA VAL A 49 16.99 59.34 -28.50
C VAL A 49 17.81 59.13 -27.22
N ILE A 50 18.42 60.18 -26.66
CA ILE A 50 19.17 60.08 -25.39
C ILE A 50 18.23 59.64 -24.26
N ILE A 51 17.08 60.29 -24.10
CA ILE A 51 16.09 59.95 -23.07
C ILE A 51 15.64 58.49 -23.23
N GLN A 52 15.25 58.10 -24.44
CA GLN A 52 14.79 56.74 -24.72
C GLN A 52 15.88 55.70 -24.49
N LYS A 53 17.13 55.97 -24.88
CA LYS A 53 18.29 55.08 -24.66
C LYS A 53 18.50 54.85 -23.16
N ILE A 54 18.49 55.92 -22.37
CA ILE A 54 18.63 55.84 -20.91
C ILE A 54 17.49 55.02 -20.31
N TRP A 55 16.24 55.29 -20.72
CA TRP A 55 15.06 54.58 -20.21
C TRP A 55 15.06 53.08 -20.53
N ARG A 56 15.39 52.71 -21.78
CA ARG A 56 15.53 51.29 -22.17
C ARG A 56 16.59 50.59 -21.34
N GLY A 57 17.73 51.25 -21.11
CA GLY A 57 18.79 50.73 -20.24
C GLY A 57 18.35 50.57 -18.78
N PHE A 58 17.66 51.55 -18.22
CA PHE A 58 17.13 51.49 -16.86
C PHE A 58 16.14 50.32 -16.70
N THR A 59 15.20 50.19 -17.64
CA THR A 59 14.18 49.14 -17.63
C THR A 59 14.81 47.75 -17.70
N ALA A 60 15.77 47.54 -18.61
CA ALA A 60 16.48 46.27 -18.73
C ALA A 60 17.24 45.91 -17.45
N ARG A 61 17.96 46.87 -16.86
CA ARG A 61 18.69 46.67 -15.60
C ARG A 61 17.75 46.38 -14.42
N SER A 62 16.59 47.05 -14.36
CA SER A 62 15.58 46.81 -13.33
C SER A 62 15.04 45.38 -13.41
N ARG A 63 14.67 44.91 -14.61
CA ARG A 63 14.21 43.54 -14.85
C ARG A 63 15.28 42.51 -14.48
N PHE A 64 16.53 42.72 -14.92
CA PHE A 64 17.63 41.83 -14.60
C PHE A 64 17.86 41.71 -13.08
N ARG A 65 17.85 42.83 -12.35
CA ARG A 65 17.97 42.82 -10.88
C ARG A 65 16.85 42.02 -10.21
N GLN A 66 15.62 42.10 -10.71
CA GLN A 66 14.49 41.31 -10.21
C GLN A 66 14.69 39.82 -10.48
N MET A 67 15.12 39.45 -11.69
CA MET A 67 15.42 38.06 -12.05
C MET A 67 16.52 37.46 -11.15
N VAL A 68 17.61 38.18 -10.93
CA VAL A 68 18.70 37.73 -10.06
C VAL A 68 18.24 37.56 -8.62
N LYS A 69 17.44 38.50 -8.09
CA LYS A 69 16.85 38.37 -6.75
C LYS A 69 15.96 37.12 -6.67
N ALA A 70 15.08 36.90 -7.64
CA ALA A 70 14.19 35.74 -7.68
C ALA A 70 14.98 34.43 -7.73
N ALA A 71 15.98 34.34 -8.62
CA ALA A 71 16.85 33.17 -8.72
C ALA A 71 17.58 32.87 -7.40
N TYR A 72 18.12 33.90 -6.74
CA TYR A 72 18.74 33.77 -5.43
C TYR A 72 17.76 33.24 -4.37
N PHE A 73 16.54 33.78 -4.32
CA PHE A 73 15.51 33.33 -3.38
C PHE A 73 15.12 31.87 -3.62
N ILE A 74 14.91 31.47 -4.87
CA ILE A 74 14.62 30.08 -5.23
C ILE A 74 15.76 29.16 -4.76
N MET A 75 17.01 29.49 -5.09
CA MET A 75 18.17 28.71 -4.68
C MET A 75 18.26 28.57 -3.16
N LYS A 76 18.06 29.68 -2.43
CA LYS A 76 18.09 29.70 -0.96
C LYS A 76 16.94 28.89 -0.34
N MET A 77 15.73 28.98 -0.89
CA MET A 77 14.58 28.20 -0.43
C MET A 77 14.80 26.70 -0.66
N ASN A 78 15.25 26.31 -1.85
CA ASN A 78 15.54 24.91 -2.18
C ASN A 78 16.60 24.32 -1.22
N PHE A 79 17.64 25.10 -0.89
CA PHE A 79 18.65 24.67 0.09
C PHE A 79 18.05 24.41 1.47
N TYR A 80 17.21 25.31 1.99
CA TYR A 80 16.60 25.11 3.29
C TYR A 80 15.57 23.97 3.29
N GLU A 81 14.83 23.81 2.20
CA GLU A 81 13.89 22.70 2.04
C GLU A 81 14.60 21.34 2.07
N GLU A 82 15.70 21.20 1.32
CA GLU A 82 16.59 20.04 1.36
C GLU A 82 17.05 19.72 2.80
N MET A 83 17.53 20.73 3.53
CA MET A 83 17.98 20.55 4.92
C MET A 83 16.83 20.18 5.85
N ALA A 84 15.67 20.81 5.70
CA ALA A 84 14.48 20.50 6.47
C ALA A 84 14.05 19.05 6.27
N VAL A 85 14.02 18.56 5.03
CA VAL A 85 13.67 17.16 4.72
C VAL A 85 14.64 16.18 5.41
N ARG A 86 15.95 16.46 5.42
CA ARG A 86 16.94 15.62 6.11
C ARG A 86 16.68 15.54 7.61
N ILE A 87 16.46 16.68 8.25
CA ILE A 87 16.15 16.76 9.69
C ILE A 87 14.85 15.99 9.98
N GLN A 88 13.80 16.26 9.22
CA GLN A 88 12.52 15.62 9.42
C GLN A 88 12.57 14.10 9.18
N ARG A 89 13.30 13.62 8.15
CA ARG A 89 13.50 12.19 7.89
C ARG A 89 14.16 11.51 9.08
N ARG A 90 15.22 12.11 9.65
CA ARG A 90 15.90 11.59 10.84
C ARG A 90 14.95 11.53 12.03
N TRP A 91 14.20 12.61 12.27
CA TRP A 91 13.24 12.69 13.37
C TRP A 91 12.12 11.65 13.25
N ARG A 92 11.49 11.51 12.09
CA ARG A 92 10.45 10.50 11.85
C ARG A 92 10.95 9.09 12.15
N GLY A 93 12.19 8.78 11.73
CA GLY A 93 12.82 7.49 12.03
C GLY A 93 13.05 7.28 13.53
N PHE A 94 13.52 8.31 14.24
CA PHE A 94 13.66 8.27 15.70
C PHE A 94 12.31 8.04 16.39
N PHE A 95 11.28 8.80 16.02
CA PHE A 95 9.96 8.73 16.63
C PHE A 95 9.35 7.33 16.52
N VAL A 96 9.38 6.74 15.32
CA VAL A 96 8.85 5.39 15.10
C VAL A 96 9.58 4.37 15.97
N ARG A 97 10.91 4.40 16.00
CA ARG A 97 11.71 3.45 16.80
C ARG A 97 11.55 3.61 18.31
N LYS A 98 11.26 4.83 18.78
CA LYS A 98 11.11 5.11 20.21
C LYS A 98 9.68 4.85 20.71
N TYR A 99 8.67 5.24 19.94
CA TYR A 99 7.29 5.31 20.45
C TYR A 99 6.29 4.40 19.75
N VAL A 100 6.58 3.94 18.52
CA VAL A 100 5.62 3.11 17.76
C VAL A 100 6.06 1.65 17.73
N HIS A 101 7.32 1.37 17.41
CA HIS A 101 7.80 0.02 17.20
C HIS A 101 8.79 -0.42 18.29
N ASN A 102 8.28 -1.18 19.27
CA ASN A 102 9.11 -1.83 20.29
C ASN A 102 9.57 -3.22 19.76
N PHE A 103 10.76 -3.26 19.17
CA PHE A 103 11.35 -4.48 18.62
C PHE A 103 11.46 -5.59 19.67
N TYR A 104 11.93 -5.27 20.88
CA TYR A 104 12.15 -6.24 21.95
C TYR A 104 10.82 -6.83 22.45
N ALA A 105 9.79 -6.01 22.61
CA ALA A 105 8.46 -6.49 22.97
C ALA A 105 7.88 -7.43 21.90
N ARG A 106 8.02 -7.08 20.61
CA ARG A 106 7.56 -7.93 19.51
C ARG A 106 8.33 -9.24 19.42
N LYS A 107 9.65 -9.21 19.61
CA LYS A 107 10.49 -10.42 19.61
C LYS A 107 10.10 -11.37 20.74
N SER A 108 9.99 -10.86 21.97
CA SER A 108 9.57 -11.64 23.14
C SER A 108 8.18 -12.26 22.95
N TYR A 109 7.23 -11.51 22.38
CA TYR A 109 5.91 -12.04 22.05
C TYR A 109 5.97 -13.22 21.06
N LEU A 110 6.74 -13.10 19.98
CA LEU A 110 6.88 -14.15 18.98
C LEU A 110 7.57 -15.41 19.53
N GLU A 111 8.58 -15.24 20.39
CA GLU A 111 9.24 -16.35 21.09
C GLU A 111 8.24 -17.09 21.99
N GLY A 112 7.40 -16.36 22.75
CA GLY A 112 6.33 -16.96 23.55
C GLY A 112 5.31 -17.74 22.71
N ILE A 113 4.93 -17.21 21.55
CA ILE A 113 4.06 -17.92 20.60
C ILE A 113 4.72 -19.20 20.09
N SER A 114 6.01 -19.18 19.79
CA SER A 114 6.74 -20.38 19.34
C SER A 114 6.74 -21.47 20.40
N MET A 115 7.06 -21.09 21.65
CA MET A 115 7.05 -22.01 22.79
C MET A 115 5.67 -22.64 23.00
N LYS A 116 4.59 -21.84 22.92
CA LYS A 116 3.23 -22.36 23.09
C LYS A 116 2.80 -23.27 21.93
N ASN A 117 3.20 -22.95 20.71
CA ASN A 117 2.96 -23.81 19.55
C ASN A 117 3.67 -25.16 19.70
N GLU A 118 4.90 -25.19 20.22
CA GLU A 118 5.63 -26.43 20.50
C GLU A 118 4.99 -27.25 21.61
N GLU A 119 4.48 -26.60 22.66
CA GLU A 119 3.72 -27.26 23.71
C GLU A 119 2.45 -27.93 23.16
N VAL A 120 1.64 -27.19 22.40
CA VAL A 120 0.42 -27.74 21.78
C VAL A 120 0.74 -28.91 20.84
N ARG A 121 1.83 -28.84 20.07
CA ARG A 121 2.25 -29.97 19.23
C ARG A 121 2.63 -31.21 20.05
N ARG A 122 3.29 -31.03 21.20
CA ARG A 122 3.62 -32.15 22.10
C ARG A 122 2.36 -32.77 22.71
N GLU A 123 1.45 -31.95 23.22
CA GLU A 123 0.17 -32.41 23.76
C GLU A 123 -0.62 -33.21 22.72
N LEU A 124 -0.69 -32.73 21.47
CA LEU A 124 -1.36 -33.43 20.37
C LEU A 124 -0.72 -34.79 20.06
N ALA A 125 0.61 -34.87 20.07
CA ALA A 125 1.34 -36.11 19.83
C ALA A 125 1.10 -37.13 20.97
N GLU A 126 1.06 -36.68 22.22
CA GLU A 126 0.74 -37.53 23.37
C GLU A 126 -0.69 -38.06 23.31
N LEU A 127 -1.66 -37.21 22.94
CA LEU A 127 -3.05 -37.63 22.76
C LEU A 127 -3.20 -38.65 21.62
N GLU A 128 -2.49 -38.46 20.52
CA GLU A 128 -2.48 -39.42 19.40
C GLU A 128 -1.95 -40.79 19.85
N GLU A 129 -0.83 -40.80 20.59
CA GLU A 129 -0.24 -42.01 21.16
C GLU A 129 -1.21 -42.72 22.11
N LEU A 130 -1.86 -41.98 23.01
CA LEU A 130 -2.85 -42.53 23.94
C LEU A 130 -4.04 -43.15 23.20
N GLN A 131 -4.59 -42.46 22.20
CA GLN A 131 -5.67 -43.01 21.38
C GLN A 131 -5.24 -44.27 20.62
N LYS A 132 -4.01 -44.31 20.12
CA LYS A 132 -3.48 -45.49 19.39
C LYS A 132 -3.31 -46.70 20.31
N ARG A 133 -2.85 -46.47 21.55
CA ARG A 133 -2.78 -47.50 22.60
C ARG A 133 -4.16 -48.00 22.99
N GLU A 134 -5.10 -47.09 23.23
CA GLU A 134 -6.49 -47.46 23.56
C GLU A 134 -7.12 -48.32 22.45
N ARG A 135 -6.96 -47.92 21.17
CA ARG A 135 -7.44 -48.70 20.02
C ARG A 135 -6.81 -50.09 19.96
N SER A 136 -5.50 -50.19 20.21
CA SER A 136 -4.79 -51.48 20.25
C SER A 136 -5.30 -52.38 21.38
N CYS A 137 -5.46 -51.84 22.59
CA CYS A 137 -6.04 -52.56 23.73
C CYS A 137 -7.46 -53.04 23.44
N LEU A 138 -8.32 -52.17 22.91
CA LEU A 138 -9.69 -52.52 22.52
C LEU A 138 -9.71 -53.60 21.45
N GLN A 139 -8.77 -53.57 20.49
CA GLN A 139 -8.64 -54.60 19.46
C GLN A 139 -8.22 -55.95 20.08
N MET A 140 -7.24 -55.97 20.98
CA MET A 140 -6.85 -57.20 21.69
C MET A 140 -7.99 -57.76 22.53
N VAL A 141 -8.73 -56.93 23.27
CA VAL A 141 -9.89 -57.36 24.05
C VAL A 141 -10.98 -57.94 23.14
N LYS A 142 -11.26 -57.31 22.00
CA LYS A 142 -12.20 -57.84 21.01
C LYS A 142 -11.75 -59.20 20.47
N GLN A 143 -10.48 -59.34 20.09
CA GLN A 143 -9.91 -60.61 19.62
C GLN A 143 -10.01 -61.70 20.70
N GLN A 144 -9.66 -61.37 21.94
CA GLN A 144 -9.76 -62.30 23.07
C GLN A 144 -11.21 -62.72 23.33
N ARG A 145 -12.16 -61.78 23.27
CA ARG A 145 -13.59 -62.07 23.42
C ARG A 145 -14.11 -63.01 22.33
N VAL A 146 -13.66 -62.84 21.07
CA VAL A 146 -13.99 -63.75 19.98
C VAL A 146 -13.40 -65.15 20.22
N LYS A 147 -12.14 -65.24 20.66
CA LYS A 147 -11.50 -66.53 21.00
C LYS A 147 -12.25 -67.26 22.12
N VAL A 148 -12.62 -66.55 23.19
CA VAL A 148 -13.39 -67.10 24.31
C VAL A 148 -14.77 -67.55 23.86
N PHE A 149 -15.46 -66.76 23.03
CA PHE A 149 -16.76 -67.13 22.46
C PHE A 149 -16.67 -68.41 21.61
N GLN A 150 -15.63 -68.54 20.78
CA GLN A 150 -15.38 -69.76 20.01
C GLN A 150 -15.11 -70.96 20.93
N ALA A 151 -14.32 -70.78 22.00
CA ALA A 151 -14.06 -71.82 22.98
C ALA A 151 -15.36 -72.31 23.65
N HIS A 152 -16.27 -71.41 24.04
CA HIS A 152 -17.59 -71.82 24.56
C HIS A 152 -18.38 -72.68 23.55
N ARG A 153 -18.39 -72.31 22.26
CA ARG A 153 -19.08 -73.08 21.20
C ARG A 153 -18.45 -74.46 20.96
N LEU A 154 -17.13 -74.53 21.09
CA LEU A 154 -16.32 -75.73 20.82
C LEU A 154 -15.95 -76.50 22.11
N HIS A 155 -16.56 -76.17 23.26
CA HIS A 155 -16.18 -76.74 24.57
C HIS A 155 -16.21 -78.27 24.60
N HIS A 156 -17.07 -78.91 23.79
CA HIS A 156 -17.15 -80.36 23.68
C HIS A 156 -15.91 -81.02 23.05
N LEU A 157 -15.03 -80.26 22.38
CA LEU A 157 -13.79 -80.76 21.75
C LEU A 157 -12.59 -80.79 22.72
N ILE A 158 -12.81 -80.52 24.00
CA ILE A 158 -11.78 -80.51 25.05
C ILE A 158 -11.27 -81.93 25.35
N SER A 159 -9.98 -82.07 25.68
CA SER A 159 -9.44 -83.36 26.12
C SER A 159 -10.12 -83.86 27.40
N THR A 160 -10.43 -85.15 27.40
CA THR A 160 -10.87 -85.87 28.59
C THR A 160 -9.68 -86.64 29.18
N LYS A 161 -9.88 -87.24 30.36
CA LYS A 161 -8.84 -88.08 31.00
C LYS A 161 -8.43 -89.29 30.15
N GLN A 162 -9.33 -89.75 29.29
CA GLN A 162 -9.21 -91.02 28.56
C GLN A 162 -8.90 -90.80 27.08
N CYS A 163 -9.37 -89.69 26.48
CA CYS A 163 -9.13 -89.35 25.08
C CYS A 163 -8.66 -87.89 24.93
N PRO A 164 -7.52 -87.65 24.25
CA PRO A 164 -7.09 -86.28 23.93
C PRO A 164 -8.05 -85.62 22.93
N GLY A 165 -8.35 -84.35 23.14
CA GLY A 165 -9.19 -83.54 22.27
C GLY A 165 -8.47 -83.16 20.98
N VAL A 166 -9.22 -82.69 19.97
CA VAL A 166 -8.69 -82.36 18.63
C VAL A 166 -7.54 -81.33 18.71
N PHE A 167 -7.57 -80.47 19.73
CA PHE A 167 -6.55 -79.43 19.96
C PHE A 167 -5.38 -79.87 20.85
N ASN A 168 -5.35 -81.13 21.31
CA ASN A 168 -4.27 -81.71 22.13
C ASN A 168 -3.63 -82.92 21.44
N SER A 169 -2.98 -82.68 20.29
CA SER A 169 -2.34 -83.75 19.53
C SER A 169 -1.13 -84.34 20.26
N PRO A 170 -1.02 -85.68 20.39
CA PRO A 170 0.10 -86.34 21.06
C PRO A 170 1.45 -86.17 20.35
N PHE A 171 1.45 -85.67 19.11
CA PHE A 171 2.66 -85.39 18.33
C PHE A 171 3.21 -83.98 18.54
N ARG A 172 2.52 -83.12 19.33
CA ARG A 172 3.03 -81.80 19.70
C ARG A 172 3.58 -81.80 21.12
N PRO A 173 4.70 -81.10 21.36
CA PRO A 173 5.29 -81.04 22.71
C PRO A 173 4.44 -80.26 23.72
N ALA A 174 3.48 -79.44 23.25
CA ALA A 174 2.55 -78.71 24.10
C ALA A 174 1.14 -78.62 23.47
N PRO A 175 0.07 -78.54 24.28
CA PRO A 175 -1.30 -78.36 23.79
C PRO A 175 -1.45 -77.06 22.99
N HIS A 176 -2.32 -77.06 21.97
CA HIS A 176 -2.60 -75.87 21.17
C HIS A 176 -3.25 -74.77 22.02
N GLU A 177 -3.05 -73.48 21.68
CA GLU A 177 -3.61 -72.33 22.45
C GLU A 177 -5.12 -72.47 22.73
N MET A 178 -5.85 -73.01 21.77
CA MET A 178 -7.29 -73.27 21.91
C MET A 178 -7.61 -74.33 22.96
N GLU A 179 -6.83 -75.42 23.07
CA GLU A 179 -7.01 -76.43 24.12
C GLU A 179 -6.81 -75.82 25.52
N LEU A 180 -5.83 -74.94 25.67
CA LEU A 180 -5.58 -74.24 26.93
C LEU A 180 -6.76 -73.32 27.29
N LEU A 181 -7.31 -72.59 26.33
CA LEU A 181 -8.49 -71.75 26.53
C LEU A 181 -9.74 -72.58 26.88
N LEU A 182 -9.95 -73.71 26.20
CA LEU A 182 -11.06 -74.63 26.48
C LEU A 182 -11.03 -75.13 27.93
N ARG A 183 -9.83 -75.43 28.48
CA ARG A 183 -9.66 -75.84 29.89
C ARG A 183 -9.94 -74.75 30.92
N GLN A 184 -9.76 -73.48 30.53
CA GLN A 184 -10.01 -72.33 31.42
C GLN A 184 -11.47 -71.89 31.42
N VAL A 185 -12.16 -72.06 30.29
CA VAL A 185 -13.56 -71.68 30.11
C VAL A 185 -14.47 -72.75 30.72
N LYS A 186 -15.47 -72.34 31.51
CA LYS A 186 -16.47 -73.27 32.04
C LYS A 186 -17.53 -73.59 30.99
N TYR A 187 -17.91 -74.86 30.86
CA TYR A 187 -19.05 -75.26 30.02
C TYR A 187 -20.31 -74.52 30.48
N GLN A 188 -20.97 -73.88 29.52
CA GLN A 188 -22.27 -73.26 29.75
C GLN A 188 -23.27 -74.02 28.88
N ALA A 189 -24.23 -74.70 29.52
CA ALA A 189 -25.28 -75.40 28.80
C ALA A 189 -26.02 -74.39 27.91
N PRO A 190 -26.32 -74.72 26.63
CA PRO A 190 -27.11 -73.84 25.78
C PRO A 190 -28.47 -73.63 26.45
N THR A 191 -28.66 -72.48 27.09
CA THR A 191 -29.99 -72.06 27.52
C THR A 191 -30.83 -71.95 26.24
N ARG A 192 -31.86 -72.79 26.11
CA ARG A 192 -32.82 -72.68 25.00
C ARG A 192 -33.37 -71.26 25.04
N LEU A 193 -32.91 -70.42 24.12
CA LEU A 193 -33.52 -69.13 23.89
C LEU A 193 -34.94 -69.42 23.40
N THR A 194 -35.90 -69.05 24.23
CA THR A 194 -37.31 -68.95 23.86
C THR A 194 -37.45 -67.97 22.69
N PRO A 195 -38.51 -68.09 21.87
CA PRO A 195 -38.69 -67.30 20.67
C PRO A 195 -38.62 -65.80 20.96
N ARG A 196 -37.86 -65.14 20.08
CA ARG A 196 -37.69 -63.70 19.93
C ARG A 196 -39.04 -62.97 19.98
N ASP A 197 -39.34 -62.33 21.11
CA ASP A 197 -40.33 -61.26 21.12
C ASP A 197 -39.78 -60.07 20.33
N LYS A 198 -40.55 -59.70 19.31
CA LYS A 198 -40.43 -58.46 18.57
C LYS A 198 -40.63 -57.30 19.53
N THR A 199 -39.56 -56.77 20.11
CA THR A 199 -39.58 -55.40 20.61
C THR A 199 -39.41 -54.48 19.42
N PHE A 200 -40.48 -53.79 19.09
CA PHE A 200 -40.55 -52.73 18.10
C PHE A 200 -39.38 -51.75 18.28
N LEU A 201 -38.82 -51.35 17.14
CA LEU A 201 -37.94 -50.20 17.00
C LEU A 201 -38.67 -48.96 17.54
N LEU A 202 -38.40 -48.60 18.80
CA LEU A 202 -38.59 -47.21 19.22
C LEU A 202 -37.31 -46.49 18.77
N GLY A 203 -37.44 -45.78 17.65
CA GLY A 203 -36.37 -44.95 17.14
C GLY A 203 -35.94 -43.94 18.19
N THR A 204 -34.72 -44.11 18.70
CA THR A 204 -33.95 -42.96 19.14
C THR A 204 -33.57 -42.18 17.88
N PRO A 205 -33.86 -40.86 17.82
CA PRO A 205 -33.40 -40.03 16.71
C PRO A 205 -31.88 -40.16 16.59
N GLY A 206 -31.38 -40.27 15.36
CA GLY A 206 -29.96 -40.36 15.10
C GLY A 206 -29.19 -39.18 15.71
N PRO A 207 -27.86 -39.27 15.80
CA PRO A 207 -27.06 -38.08 16.02
C PRO A 207 -27.36 -37.16 14.83
N THR A 208 -28.09 -36.08 15.10
CA THR A 208 -28.20 -34.93 14.23
C THR A 208 -26.79 -34.66 13.72
N ALA A 209 -26.58 -34.86 12.42
CA ALA A 209 -25.38 -34.38 11.75
C ALA A 209 -25.18 -32.93 12.20
N PRO A 210 -23.95 -32.45 12.47
CA PRO A 210 -23.73 -31.02 12.58
C PRO A 210 -24.06 -30.45 11.21
N SER A 211 -25.31 -30.02 11.03
CA SER A 211 -25.70 -29.10 9.99
C SER A 211 -24.82 -27.88 10.19
N PHE A 212 -23.90 -27.70 9.26
CA PHE A 212 -23.21 -26.43 9.07
C PHE A 212 -24.25 -25.32 9.18
N PRO A 213 -24.04 -24.31 10.04
CA PRO A 213 -24.72 -23.05 9.84
C PRO A 213 -24.22 -22.52 8.50
N GLU A 214 -25.11 -22.49 7.52
CA GLU A 214 -25.03 -21.53 6.44
C GLU A 214 -24.65 -20.17 7.03
N THR A 215 -23.45 -19.73 6.65
CA THR A 215 -23.18 -18.40 6.10
C THR A 215 -24.19 -17.33 6.53
N ARG A 216 -24.17 -16.95 7.81
CA ARG A 216 -24.53 -15.60 8.21
C ARG A 216 -23.26 -14.86 8.56
N GLY A 217 -22.84 -14.07 7.57
CA GLY A 217 -22.06 -12.86 7.75
C GLY A 217 -20.74 -13.08 8.46
N SER A 218 -19.69 -13.33 7.68
CA SER A 218 -18.37 -12.78 8.00
C SER A 218 -18.59 -11.37 8.55
N PRO A 219 -18.16 -11.05 9.79
CA PRO A 219 -17.91 -9.66 10.12
C PRO A 219 -16.92 -9.24 9.05
N TRP A 220 -17.35 -8.30 8.22
CA TRP A 220 -16.52 -7.62 7.25
C TRP A 220 -15.30 -7.12 8.02
N ILE A 221 -14.26 -7.95 8.10
CA ILE A 221 -12.91 -7.51 8.34
C ILE A 221 -12.69 -6.70 7.09
N LYS A 222 -12.98 -5.41 7.22
CA LYS A 222 -12.34 -4.38 6.43
C LYS A 222 -10.87 -4.77 6.52
N THR A 223 -10.40 -5.48 5.51
CA THR A 223 -9.10 -5.21 4.92
C THR A 223 -9.18 -3.73 4.55
N THR A 224 -8.97 -2.89 5.56
CA THR A 224 -8.27 -1.64 5.37
C THR A 224 -6.89 -2.08 4.91
N SER A 225 -6.81 -2.42 3.63
CA SER A 225 -5.78 -1.93 2.76
C SER A 225 -5.30 -0.58 3.32
N PRO A 226 -4.03 -0.45 3.71
CA PRO A 226 -3.31 0.78 3.51
C PRO A 226 -2.55 0.65 2.19
N SER A 227 -3.23 0.29 1.09
CA SER A 227 -3.14 1.15 -0.10
C SER A 227 -3.95 2.40 0.23
N CYS A 228 -3.39 3.20 1.13
CA CYS A 228 -3.70 4.59 1.26
C CYS A 228 -2.40 5.20 1.70
N SER A 229 -1.88 6.09 0.85
CA SER A 229 -0.93 7.09 1.26
C SER A 229 -1.59 7.97 2.32
N SER A 230 -1.75 7.47 3.55
CA SER A 230 -1.90 8.32 4.73
C SER A 230 -0.54 8.93 4.98
N ARG A 231 -0.21 9.88 4.10
CA ARG A 231 0.61 11.03 4.40
C ARG A 231 0.08 11.50 5.76
N LEU A 232 0.77 11.15 6.85
CA LEU A 232 0.48 11.71 8.17
C LEU A 232 0.64 13.22 7.96
N ILE A 233 -0.49 13.91 7.78
CA ILE A 233 -0.53 15.35 7.70
C ILE A 233 -0.10 15.78 9.09
N LEU A 234 1.18 16.17 9.20
CA LEU A 234 1.68 16.85 10.36
C LEU A 234 0.75 18.05 10.62
N PRO A 235 0.40 18.36 11.88
CA PRO A 235 -0.40 19.53 12.19
C PRO A 235 0.28 20.77 11.56
N PRO A 236 -0.49 21.72 11.00
CA PRO A 236 0.09 22.89 10.38
C PRO A 236 0.93 23.62 11.42
N ILE A 237 2.18 23.88 11.09
CA ILE A 237 3.01 24.80 11.88
C ILE A 237 2.27 26.14 11.83
N ALA A 238 1.69 26.56 12.94
CA ALA A 238 0.98 27.84 13.04
C ALA A 238 1.94 28.97 12.62
N SER A 239 1.78 29.47 11.40
CA SER A 239 2.43 30.70 10.98
C SER A 239 1.77 31.82 11.78
N LYS A 240 2.51 32.36 12.76
CA LYS A 240 2.14 33.64 13.37
C LYS A 240 2.06 34.64 12.23
N LYS A 241 0.85 35.12 11.93
CA LYS A 241 0.64 36.22 11.00
C LYS A 241 1.57 37.37 11.43
N PRO A 242 2.36 37.97 10.53
CA PRO A 242 3.10 39.16 10.87
C PRO A 242 2.10 40.23 11.31
N GLN A 243 2.25 40.73 12.53
CA GLN A 243 1.58 41.95 12.94
C GLN A 243 2.10 43.06 12.03
N VAL A 244 1.21 43.57 11.19
CA VAL A 244 1.42 44.83 10.48
C VAL A 244 1.42 45.92 11.54
N ARG A 245 2.56 46.60 11.66
CA ARG A 245 2.69 47.89 12.33
C ARG A 245 2.72 48.97 11.26
#